data_AF-A0A8C6UFU9-F1
#
_entry.id   AF-A0A8C6UFU9-F1
#
_cell.length_a   1.000
_cell.length_b   1.000
_cell.length_c   1.000
_cell.angle_alpha   90.00
_cell.angle_beta   90.00
_cell.angle_gamma   90.00
#
_symmetry.space_group_name_H-M   'P 1'
#
loop_
_entity.id
_entity.type
_entity.pdbx_description
1 polymer ?
#
loop_
_entity_poly.entity_id
_entity_poly.type
_entity_poly.pdbx_seq_one_letter_code
_entity_poly.pdbx_strand_id
1 'polypeptide(L)'
;MDRTIARKWKTTIRMDRTIARTPKAQPMISSRMIKDSLKLPASTVTVRRRLYEANLLARSPRKVPLLQKRHVPKRIQFSKEHVIWPKEKWRNILWTDEKVMFPYAEEEMPLKWVF
;
A
#
# COMPACT_ATOMS: atom_id res chain seq x y z
N MET A 1 23.83 -19.90 2.50
CA MET A 1 22.83 -20.97 2.71
C MET A 1 22.89 -21.88 1.52
N ASP A 2 23.41 -23.07 1.77
CA ASP A 2 23.87 -24.05 0.78
C ASP A 2 22.68 -24.67 0.00
N ARG A 3 22.86 -24.92 -1.29
CA ARG A 3 21.79 -25.23 -2.26
C ARG A 3 21.78 -26.70 -2.67
N THR A 4 21.97 -27.59 -1.71
CA THR A 4 22.29 -28.99 -1.94
C THR A 4 21.15 -29.90 -1.49
N ILE A 5 20.05 -29.95 -2.26
CA ILE A 5 19.04 -31.01 -2.14
C ILE A 5 18.53 -31.45 -3.53
N ALA A 6 18.81 -32.71 -3.86
CA ALA A 6 18.29 -33.59 -4.92
C ALA A 6 17.83 -32.98 -6.27
N ARG A 7 16.76 -32.18 -6.31
CA ARG A 7 16.18 -31.65 -7.56
C ARG A 7 16.74 -30.27 -7.89
N LYS A 8 17.45 -30.17 -9.03
CA LYS A 8 17.98 -28.89 -9.52
C LYS A 8 16.88 -27.84 -9.68
N TRP A 9 17.10 -26.69 -9.05
CA TRP A 9 16.20 -25.53 -9.15
C TRP A 9 16.22 -24.94 -10.57
N LYS A 10 15.06 -24.46 -11.04
CA LYS A 10 14.92 -23.79 -12.35
C LYS A 10 15.43 -22.34 -12.35
N THR A 11 15.59 -21.72 -11.18
CA THR A 11 16.09 -20.35 -11.03
C THR A 11 17.47 -20.33 -10.36
N THR A 12 18.31 -19.39 -10.76
CA THR A 12 19.66 -19.15 -10.18
C THR A 12 19.63 -18.08 -9.09
N ILE A 13 20.69 -17.96 -8.26
CA ILE A 13 20.79 -16.87 -7.25
C ILE A 13 20.48 -15.52 -7.91
N ARG A 14 21.08 -15.27 -9.08
CA ARG A 14 20.95 -13.99 -9.79
C ARG A 14 19.51 -13.73 -10.20
N MET A 15 18.82 -14.75 -10.71
CA MET A 15 17.41 -14.64 -11.08
C MET A 15 16.54 -14.36 -9.85
N ASP A 16 16.74 -15.06 -8.75
CA ASP A 16 15.96 -14.87 -7.51
C ASP A 16 16.12 -13.43 -6.98
N ARG A 17 17.36 -12.89 -7.02
CA ARG A 17 17.64 -11.49 -6.67
C ARG A 17 16.91 -10.51 -7.59
N THR A 18 16.89 -10.77 -8.89
CA THR A 18 16.16 -9.91 -9.85
C THR A 18 14.64 -10.00 -9.63
N ILE A 19 14.10 -11.20 -9.40
CA ILE A 19 12.69 -11.42 -9.06
C ILE A 19 12.30 -10.65 -7.80
N ALA A 20 13.16 -10.59 -6.78
CA ALA A 20 12.89 -9.83 -5.56
C ALA A 20 13.06 -8.31 -5.72
N ARG A 21 13.82 -7.86 -6.73
CA ARG A 21 14.05 -6.43 -6.99
C ARG A 21 12.90 -5.78 -7.77
N THR A 22 12.28 -6.50 -8.71
CA THR A 22 11.24 -5.93 -9.57
C THR A 22 10.03 -5.39 -8.81
N PRO A 23 9.44 -6.07 -7.81
CA PRO A 23 8.29 -5.53 -7.07
C PRO A 23 8.67 -4.38 -6.14
N LYS A 24 9.94 -4.27 -5.74
CA LYS A 24 10.40 -3.13 -4.94
C LYS A 24 10.45 -1.84 -5.76
N ALA A 25 10.82 -1.94 -7.04
CA ALA A 25 10.80 -0.81 -7.97
C ALA A 25 9.37 -0.52 -8.48
N GLN A 26 8.57 -1.56 -8.71
CA GLN A 26 7.21 -1.46 -9.24
C GLN A 26 6.25 -2.32 -8.39
N PRO A 27 5.68 -1.77 -7.31
CA PRO A 27 4.87 -2.54 -6.35
C PRO A 27 3.62 -3.22 -6.93
N MET A 28 3.11 -2.72 -8.06
CA MET A 28 1.90 -3.24 -8.72
C MET A 28 2.20 -4.34 -9.76
N ILE A 29 3.46 -4.73 -9.95
CA ILE A 29 3.82 -5.72 -10.97
C ILE A 29 3.32 -7.13 -10.58
N SER A 30 2.65 -7.80 -11.51
CA SER A 30 2.15 -9.16 -11.29
C SER A 30 3.24 -10.22 -11.47
N SER A 31 3.10 -11.38 -10.82
CA SER A 31 4.04 -12.51 -11.01
C SER A 31 4.14 -12.98 -12.47
N ARG A 32 3.08 -12.80 -13.26
CA ARG A 32 3.07 -13.09 -14.70
C ARG A 32 3.92 -12.08 -15.46
N MET A 33 3.72 -10.79 -15.22
CA MET A 33 4.54 -9.74 -15.82
C MET A 33 6.02 -9.85 -15.43
N ILE A 34 6.34 -10.25 -14.19
CA ILE A 34 7.73 -10.51 -13.78
C ILE A 34 8.33 -11.65 -14.60
N LYS A 35 7.59 -12.76 -14.78
CA LYS A 35 8.04 -13.90 -15.59
C LYS A 35 8.31 -13.48 -17.03
N ASP A 36 7.37 -12.76 -17.64
CA ASP A 36 7.41 -12.42 -19.05
C ASP A 36 8.46 -11.33 -19.33
N SER A 37 8.58 -10.31 -18.47
CA SER A 37 9.59 -9.23 -18.61
C SER A 37 11.03 -9.73 -18.42
N LEU A 38 11.25 -10.65 -17.48
CA LEU A 38 12.56 -11.24 -17.21
C LEU A 38 12.84 -12.50 -18.05
N LYS A 39 11.92 -12.88 -18.96
CA LYS A 39 11.98 -14.09 -19.81
C LYS A 39 12.41 -15.33 -19.02
N LEU A 40 11.83 -15.53 -17.84
CA LEU A 40 12.27 -16.58 -16.92
C LEU A 40 11.88 -17.97 -17.44
N PRO A 41 12.79 -18.96 -17.45
CA PRO A 41 12.51 -20.36 -17.76
C PRO A 41 11.81 -21.07 -16.57
N ALA A 42 10.84 -20.40 -15.95
CA ALA A 42 10.13 -20.87 -14.76
C ALA A 42 8.63 -20.56 -14.86
N SER A 43 7.81 -21.34 -14.17
CA SER A 43 6.38 -21.09 -14.07
C SER A 43 6.07 -19.86 -13.22
N THR A 44 4.91 -19.25 -13.42
CA THR A 44 4.42 -18.13 -12.59
C THR A 44 4.30 -18.53 -11.12
N VAL A 45 3.97 -19.79 -10.83
CA VAL A 45 3.95 -20.37 -9.47
C VAL A 45 5.34 -20.34 -8.84
N THR A 46 6.39 -20.67 -9.60
CA THR A 46 7.78 -20.62 -9.12
C THR A 46 8.18 -19.18 -8.78
N VAL A 47 7.82 -18.22 -9.64
CA VAL A 47 8.05 -16.79 -9.36
C VAL A 47 7.37 -16.36 -8.06
N ARG A 48 6.10 -16.75 -7.84
CA ARG A 48 5.40 -16.47 -6.58
C ARG A 48 6.14 -17.07 -5.38
N ARG A 49 6.58 -18.32 -5.45
CA ARG A 49 7.35 -18.97 -4.37
C ARG A 49 8.61 -18.17 -4.02
N ARG A 50 9.36 -17.70 -5.04
CA ARG A 50 10.54 -16.84 -4.81
C ARG A 50 10.20 -15.52 -4.13
N LEU A 51 9.07 -14.92 -4.49
CA LEU A 51 8.60 -13.71 -3.81
C LEU A 51 8.25 -14.00 -2.34
N TYR A 52 7.57 -15.10 -2.06
CA TYR A 52 7.29 -15.53 -0.68
C TYR A 52 8.56 -15.81 0.13
N GLU A 53 9.52 -16.54 -0.44
CA GLU A 53 10.84 -16.79 0.19
C GLU A 53 11.61 -15.48 0.47
N ALA A 54 11.41 -14.46 -0.36
CA ALA A 54 11.95 -13.12 -0.16
C ALA A 54 11.08 -12.21 0.75
N ASN A 55 10.04 -12.77 1.38
CA ASN A 55 9.08 -12.08 2.25
C ASN A 55 8.31 -10.94 1.54
N LEU A 56 8.07 -11.08 0.23
CA LEU A 56 7.29 -10.15 -0.58
C LEU A 56 5.88 -10.72 -0.84
N LEU A 57 4.94 -10.31 0.01
CA LEU A 57 3.55 -10.74 -0.03
C LEU A 57 2.72 -9.82 -0.92
N ALA A 58 1.71 -10.40 -1.59
CA ALA A 58 0.71 -9.60 -2.29
C ALA A 58 -0.15 -8.82 -1.27
N ARG A 59 -0.31 -7.51 -1.50
CA ARG A 59 -1.12 -6.62 -0.67
C ARG A 59 -1.95 -5.71 -1.56
N SER A 60 -3.13 -5.32 -1.07
CA SER A 60 -3.94 -4.29 -1.73
C SER A 60 -3.50 -2.91 -1.24
N PRO A 61 -3.23 -1.93 -2.14
CA PRO A 61 -2.91 -0.57 -1.71
C PRO A 61 -4.08 0.08 -0.97
N ARG A 62 -3.77 0.87 0.05
CA ARG A 62 -4.77 1.60 0.84
C ARG A 62 -5.35 2.74 0.00
N LYS A 63 -6.68 2.83 -0.11
CA LYS A 63 -7.38 3.98 -0.68
C LYS A 63 -7.23 5.17 0.27
N VAL A 64 -6.59 6.24 -0.19
CA VAL A 64 -6.39 7.48 0.58
C VAL A 64 -6.75 8.70 -0.27
N PRO A 65 -7.24 9.80 0.33
CA PRO A 65 -7.45 11.04 -0.39
C PRO A 65 -6.15 11.55 -1.02
N LEU A 66 -6.24 12.11 -2.22
CA LEU A 66 -5.07 12.64 -2.92
C LEU A 66 -4.54 13.88 -2.20
N LEU A 67 -3.28 13.82 -1.76
CA LEU A 67 -2.60 14.98 -1.17
C LEU A 67 -1.86 15.76 -2.26
N GLN A 68 -2.27 17.00 -2.47
CA GLN A 68 -1.51 17.93 -3.28
C GLN A 68 -0.22 18.34 -2.57
N LYS A 69 0.82 18.71 -3.35
CA LYS A 69 2.13 19.12 -2.82
C LYS A 69 2.04 20.22 -1.75
N ARG A 70 1.09 21.15 -1.89
CA ARG A 70 0.83 22.24 -0.92
C ARG A 70 0.25 21.77 0.43
N HIS A 71 -0.41 20.60 0.48
CA HIS A 71 -1.01 20.08 1.72
C HIS A 71 0.03 19.47 2.65
N VAL A 72 1.10 18.88 2.08
CA VAL A 72 2.16 18.20 2.84
C VAL A 72 2.83 19.13 3.86
N PRO A 73 3.38 20.30 3.50
CA PRO A 73 4.03 21.18 4.46
C PRO A 73 3.05 21.71 5.52
N LYS A 74 1.81 22.05 5.13
CA LYS A 74 0.78 22.53 6.08
C LYS A 74 0.44 21.48 7.13
N ARG A 75 0.26 20.21 6.72
CA ARG A 75 -0.02 19.11 7.65
C ARG A 75 1.15 18.83 8.57
N ILE A 76 2.38 18.83 8.05
CA ILE A 76 3.59 18.65 8.88
C ILE A 76 3.73 19.78 9.90
N GLN A 77 3.53 21.03 9.46
CA GLN A 77 3.60 22.19 10.34
C GLN A 77 2.56 22.10 11.45
N PHE A 78 1.30 21.82 11.11
CA PHE A 78 0.23 21.61 12.07
C PHE A 78 0.60 20.50 13.07
N SER A 79 1.07 19.34 12.61
CA SER A 79 1.50 18.27 13.50
C SER A 79 2.62 18.70 14.45
N LYS A 80 3.64 19.41 13.98
CA LYS A 80 4.76 19.89 14.81
C LYS A 80 4.31 20.89 15.87
N GLU A 81 3.45 21.83 15.50
CA GLU A 81 2.93 22.86 16.42
C GLU A 81 2.05 22.25 17.53
N HIS A 82 1.36 21.15 17.22
CA HIS A 82 0.33 20.58 18.10
C HIS A 82 0.78 19.30 18.81
N VAL A 83 1.92 18.68 18.46
CA VAL A 83 2.37 17.42 19.09
C VAL A 83 2.63 17.52 20.59
N ILE A 84 3.04 18.71 21.08
CA ILE A 84 3.37 18.98 22.49
C ILE A 84 2.14 19.54 23.24
N TRP A 85 0.98 19.70 22.59
CA TRP A 85 -0.17 20.29 23.26
C TRP A 85 -0.63 19.45 24.45
N PRO A 86 -0.86 20.09 25.61
CA PRO A 86 -1.31 19.38 26.80
C PRO A 86 -2.74 18.87 26.60
N LYS A 87 -3.10 17.80 27.32
CA LYS A 87 -4.39 17.10 27.13
C LYS A 87 -5.58 18.02 27.41
N GLU A 88 -5.44 18.94 28.35
CA GLU A 88 -6.43 19.94 28.72
C GLU A 88 -6.79 20.82 27.51
N LYS A 89 -5.79 21.17 26.70
CA LYS A 89 -6.00 21.95 25.48
C LYS A 89 -6.80 21.16 24.44
N TRP A 90 -6.51 19.88 24.26
CA TRP A 90 -7.28 19.01 23.36
C TRP A 90 -8.73 18.82 23.81
N ARG A 91 -8.98 18.74 25.13
CA ARG A 91 -10.34 18.61 25.69
C ARG A 91 -11.23 19.83 25.42
N ASN A 92 -10.62 21.00 25.26
CA ASN A 92 -11.34 22.24 25.02
C ASN A 92 -11.67 22.49 23.53
N ILE A 93 -11.22 21.61 22.62
CA ILE A 93 -11.46 21.75 21.18
C ILE A 93 -12.68 20.94 20.79
N LEU A 94 -13.71 21.64 20.29
CA LEU A 94 -14.85 21.02 19.64
C LEU A 94 -14.52 20.75 18.17
N TRP A 95 -14.59 19.48 17.75
CA TRP A 95 -14.41 19.07 16.36
C TRP A 95 -15.77 18.91 15.70
N THR A 96 -16.00 19.63 14.61
CA THR A 96 -17.19 19.50 13.78
C THR A 96 -16.80 19.05 12.37
N ASP A 97 -17.61 18.19 11.78
CA ASP A 97 -17.47 17.75 10.38
C ASP A 97 -18.87 17.48 9.81
N GLU A 98 -19.08 17.82 8.55
CA GLU A 98 -20.33 17.56 7.85
C GLU A 98 -20.21 16.23 7.09
N LYS A 99 -21.16 15.32 7.31
CA LYS A 99 -21.23 14.07 6.54
C LYS A 99 -22.59 13.93 5.90
N VAL A 100 -22.60 13.67 4.60
CA VAL A 100 -23.82 13.30 3.89
C VAL A 100 -24.25 11.91 4.37
N MET A 101 -25.44 11.86 4.98
CA MET A 101 -26.13 10.60 5.25
C MET A 101 -27.07 10.35 4.08
N PHE A 102 -26.95 9.20 3.45
CA PHE A 102 -27.94 8.76 2.47
C PHE A 102 -29.00 7.95 3.22
N PRO A 103 -30.22 8.48 3.43
CA PRO A 103 -31.34 7.66 3.88
C PRO A 103 -31.63 6.63 2.78
N TYR A 104 -32.01 5.41 3.18
CA TYR A 104 -32.16 4.29 2.25
C TYR A 104 -33.13 4.62 1.09
N ALA A 105 -32.64 4.41 -0.14
CA ALA A 105 -33.37 3.96 -1.32
C ALA A 105 -34.64 4.70 -1.81
N GLU A 106 -34.84 5.97 -1.50
CA GLU A 106 -35.77 6.81 -2.29
C GLU A 106 -35.02 8.03 -2.82
N GLU A 107 -35.08 8.18 -4.15
CA GLU A 107 -34.36 9.16 -4.95
C GLU A 107 -34.85 10.60 -4.72
N GLU A 108 -34.91 11.11 -3.49
CA GLU A 108 -35.13 12.55 -3.30
C GLU A 108 -34.24 13.14 -2.21
N MET A 109 -33.26 13.91 -2.71
CA MET A 109 -32.49 14.98 -2.05
C MET A 109 -31.67 14.60 -0.79
N PRO A 110 -30.32 14.75 -0.83
CA PRO A 110 -29.52 14.59 0.38
C PRO A 110 -29.88 15.67 1.40
N LEU A 111 -30.44 15.27 2.55
CA LEU A 111 -30.66 16.16 3.68
C LEU A 111 -29.30 16.69 4.17
N LYS A 112 -29.06 17.99 3.96
CA LYS A 112 -27.91 18.69 4.52
C LYS A 112 -28.28 19.18 5.92
N TRP A 113 -27.68 18.59 6.93
CA TRP A 113 -27.76 19.10 8.30
C TRP A 113 -26.67 20.15 8.50
N VAL A 114 -27.06 21.36 8.92
CA VAL A 114 -26.17 22.42 9.39
C VAL A 114 -26.28 22.43 10.91
N PHE A 115 -25.17 22.19 11.62
CA PHE A 115 -25.08 22.33 13.07
C PHE A 115 -24.71 23.76 13.46
#